data_AF-A0A351FPT6-F1
#
_entry.id   AF-A0A351FPT6-F1
#
_cell.length_a   1.000
_cell.length_b   1.000
_cell.length_c   1.000
_cell.angle_alpha   90.00
_cell.angle_beta   90.00
_cell.angle_gamma   90.00
#
_symmetry.space_group_name_H-M   'P 1'
#
loop_
_entity.id
_entity.type
_entity.pdbx_description
1 polymer ?
#
loop_
_entity_poly.entity_id
_entity_poly.type
_entity_poly.pdbx_seq_one_letter_code
_entity_poly.pdbx_strand_id
1 'polypeptide(L)'
;MSDETARRTYWTEQMELGYGMVEQLLSHPVDECGETFASIPEAAEAGGVEMWFSDSKIVGDLDRVFSLRESNVADIVAIGREMNERGWILKIEDGFRSLEMQGTLVRKPEVFDAVVQKCIW
;
A
#
# COMPACT_ATOMS: atom_id res chain seq x y z
N MET A 1 -24.77 20.06 31.15
CA MET A 1 -24.75 18.61 31.41
C MET A 1 -25.18 17.75 30.19
N SER A 2 -25.56 18.30 29.02
CA SER A 2 -26.03 17.47 27.90
C SER A 2 -24.99 17.14 26.83
N ASP A 3 -23.98 18.00 26.62
CA ASP A 3 -23.05 17.84 25.49
C ASP A 3 -21.94 16.80 25.76
N GLU A 4 -21.34 16.84 26.96
CA GLU A 4 -20.28 15.88 27.31
C GLU A 4 -20.80 14.44 27.42
N THR A 5 -22.01 14.25 27.97
CA THR A 5 -22.64 12.93 28.05
C THR A 5 -22.97 12.41 26.65
N ALA A 6 -23.56 13.23 25.78
CA ALA A 6 -23.86 12.83 24.40
C ALA A 6 -22.58 12.45 23.63
N ARG A 7 -21.51 13.23 23.80
CA ARG A 7 -20.20 12.94 23.20
C ARG A 7 -19.62 11.61 23.69
N ARG A 8 -19.70 11.33 25.00
CA ARG A 8 -19.24 10.04 25.55
C ARG A 8 -20.06 8.88 25.00
N THR A 9 -21.39 8.99 24.97
CA THR A 9 -22.27 7.97 24.39
C THR A 9 -21.91 7.68 22.94
N TYR A 10 -21.75 8.71 22.12
CA TYR A 10 -21.35 8.56 20.72
C TYR A 10 -20.04 7.77 20.58
N TRP A 11 -18.99 8.18 21.30
CA TRP A 11 -17.70 7.50 21.21
C TRP A 11 -17.75 6.07 21.75
N THR A 12 -18.53 5.78 22.79
CA THR A 12 -18.77 4.40 23.24
C THR A 12 -19.38 3.57 22.12
N GLU A 13 -20.45 4.05 21.49
CA GLU A 13 -21.09 3.34 20.38
C GLU A 13 -20.14 3.08 19.21
N GLN A 14 -19.32 4.07 18.83
CA GLN A 14 -18.33 3.89 17.76
C GLN A 14 -17.26 2.86 18.11
N MET A 15 -16.79 2.83 19.37
CA MET A 15 -15.80 1.86 19.81
C MET A 15 -16.37 0.44 19.84
N GLU A 16 -17.62 0.26 20.29
CA GLU A 16 -18.31 -1.04 20.25
C GLU A 16 -18.55 -1.52 18.81
N LEU A 17 -18.94 -0.63 17.90
CA LEU A 17 -19.09 -0.95 16.47
C LEU A 17 -17.76 -1.37 15.85
N GLY A 18 -16.69 -0.62 16.14
CA GLY A 18 -15.34 -0.94 15.68
C GLY A 18 -14.86 -2.29 16.21
N TYR A 19 -15.12 -2.57 17.49
CA TYR A 19 -14.79 -3.85 18.10
C TYR A 19 -15.52 -5.02 17.44
N GLY A 20 -16.84 -4.92 17.27
CA GLY A 20 -17.64 -5.96 16.61
C GLY A 20 -17.20 -6.22 15.16
N MET A 21 -16.78 -5.17 14.43
CA MET A 21 -16.18 -5.33 13.11
C MET A 21 -14.86 -6.13 13.16
N VAL A 22 -13.98 -5.82 14.11
CA VAL A 22 -12.70 -6.54 14.28
C VAL A 22 -12.95 -8.00 14.64
N GLU A 23 -13.91 -8.30 15.51
CA GLU A 23 -14.27 -9.69 15.82
C GLU A 23 -14.73 -10.48 14.59
N GLN A 24 -15.54 -9.88 13.72
CA GLN A 24 -15.95 -10.49 12.45
C GLN A 24 -14.77 -10.68 11.49
N LEU A 25 -13.83 -9.74 11.47
CA LEU A 25 -12.64 -9.86 10.63
C LEU A 25 -11.75 -11.02 11.11
N LEU A 26 -11.57 -11.17 12.42
CA LEU A 26 -10.74 -12.23 13.02
C LEU A 26 -11.27 -13.64 12.72
N SER A 27 -12.56 -13.81 12.42
CA SER A 27 -13.10 -15.11 12.00
C SER A 27 -12.71 -15.53 10.58
N HIS A 28 -12.05 -14.64 9.83
CA HIS A 28 -11.55 -14.89 8.48
C HIS A 28 -10.02 -14.88 8.52
N PRO A 29 -9.38 -16.02 8.87
CA PRO A 29 -7.93 -16.09 8.98
C PRO A 29 -7.28 -15.72 7.64
N VAL A 30 -6.24 -14.90 7.71
CA VAL A 30 -5.41 -14.59 6.55
C VAL A 30 -4.42 -15.73 6.38
N ASP A 31 -4.69 -16.60 5.42
CA ASP A 31 -3.75 -17.66 5.03
C ASP A 31 -2.79 -17.13 3.96
N GLU A 32 -1.53 -17.52 4.08
CA GLU A 32 -0.54 -17.24 3.04
C GLU A 32 -0.93 -17.97 1.76
N CYS A 33 -1.14 -17.22 0.68
CA CYS A 33 -1.52 -17.78 -0.62
C CYS A 33 -0.39 -18.61 -1.27
N GLY A 34 0.83 -18.58 -0.71
CA GLY A 34 1.99 -19.33 -1.20
C GLY A 34 2.54 -18.84 -2.54
N GLU A 35 1.99 -17.76 -3.07
CA GLU A 35 2.32 -17.22 -4.38
C GLU A 35 3.73 -16.62 -4.40
N THR A 36 4.45 -16.88 -5.48
CA THR A 36 5.79 -16.35 -5.72
C THR A 36 5.77 -14.88 -6.12
N PHE A 37 6.92 -14.23 -5.96
CA PHE A 37 7.15 -12.88 -6.48
C PHE A 37 7.72 -12.95 -7.89
N ALA A 38 7.28 -12.04 -8.74
CA ALA A 38 7.81 -11.82 -10.08
C ALA A 38 8.26 -10.36 -10.26
N SER A 39 9.24 -10.13 -11.12
CA SER A 39 9.76 -8.82 -11.49
C SER A 39 8.92 -8.20 -12.60
N ILE A 40 8.41 -6.98 -12.39
CA ILE A 40 7.65 -6.25 -13.42
C ILE A 40 8.56 -5.88 -14.61
N PRO A 41 9.78 -5.34 -14.41
CA PRO A 41 10.68 -5.04 -15.53
C PRO A 41 10.99 -6.25 -16.40
N GLU A 42 11.31 -7.40 -15.80
CA GLU A 42 11.65 -8.62 -16.54
C GLU A 42 10.43 -9.15 -17.31
N ALA A 43 9.24 -9.12 -16.71
CA ALA A 43 8.01 -9.55 -17.37
C ALA A 43 7.60 -8.61 -18.52
N ALA A 44 7.80 -7.29 -18.35
CA ALA A 44 7.56 -6.31 -19.41
C ALA A 44 8.53 -6.50 -20.58
N GLU A 45 9.83 -6.69 -20.29
CA GLU A 45 10.86 -6.97 -21.29
C GLU A 45 10.56 -8.27 -22.06
N ALA A 46 10.26 -9.37 -21.35
CA ALA A 46 9.89 -10.63 -21.96
C ALA A 46 8.62 -10.54 -22.82
N GLY A 47 7.68 -9.67 -22.43
CA GLY A 47 6.44 -9.40 -23.16
C GLY A 47 6.57 -8.39 -24.31
N GLY A 48 7.74 -7.77 -24.49
CA GLY A 48 7.94 -6.67 -25.44
C GLY A 48 7.04 -5.46 -25.16
N VAL A 49 6.72 -5.21 -23.89
CA VAL A 49 5.85 -4.12 -23.45
C VAL A 49 6.70 -2.97 -22.94
N GLU A 50 6.51 -1.78 -23.48
CA GLU A 50 7.23 -0.59 -23.03
C GLU A 50 6.61 -0.06 -21.74
N MET A 51 7.43 -0.02 -20.69
CA MET A 51 7.10 0.55 -19.39
C MET A 51 8.25 1.40 -18.87
N TRP A 52 7.92 2.45 -18.13
CA TRP A 52 8.91 3.28 -17.44
C TRP A 52 8.91 2.99 -15.94
N PHE A 53 10.06 3.11 -15.31
CA PHE A 53 10.25 2.84 -13.89
C PHE A 53 10.90 4.05 -13.22
N SER A 54 10.40 4.46 -12.06
CA SER A 54 11.01 5.57 -11.33
C SER A 54 12.41 5.19 -10.82
N ASP A 55 13.38 6.05 -11.07
CA ASP A 55 14.76 5.99 -10.55
C ASP A 55 14.94 6.75 -9.22
N SER A 56 13.99 7.62 -8.87
CA SER A 56 14.04 8.39 -7.62
C SER A 56 13.96 7.49 -6.38
N LYS A 57 14.69 7.86 -5.33
CA LYS A 57 14.64 7.14 -4.04
C LYS A 57 13.43 7.58 -3.22
N ILE A 58 12.67 6.63 -2.69
CA ILE A 58 11.54 6.92 -1.77
C ILE A 58 12.03 7.03 -0.32
N VAL A 59 12.98 6.17 0.04
CA VAL A 59 13.39 5.93 1.43
C VAL A 59 14.90 5.96 1.56
N GLY A 60 15.46 7.11 1.95
CA GLY A 60 16.90 7.26 2.09
C GLY A 60 17.62 6.84 0.81
N ASP A 61 18.54 5.88 0.94
CA ASP A 61 19.34 5.36 -0.18
C ASP A 61 18.84 4.01 -0.72
N LEU A 62 17.72 3.48 -0.21
CA LEU A 62 17.20 2.17 -0.62
C LEU A 62 16.61 2.22 -2.04
N ASP A 63 17.02 1.28 -2.87
CA ASP A 63 16.48 1.09 -4.23
C ASP A 63 15.05 0.60 -4.21
N ARG A 64 14.25 1.02 -5.19
CA ARG A 64 12.88 0.51 -5.37
C ARG A 64 12.93 -0.96 -5.78
N VAL A 65 12.00 -1.76 -5.25
CA VAL A 65 11.85 -3.16 -5.63
C VAL A 65 10.60 -3.29 -6.49
N PHE A 66 10.77 -3.40 -7.81
CA PHE A 66 9.66 -3.54 -8.76
C PHE A 66 9.20 -5.00 -8.91
N SER A 67 9.10 -5.71 -7.78
CA SER A 67 8.54 -7.06 -7.72
C SER A 67 7.19 -7.04 -7.04
N LEU A 68 6.27 -7.88 -7.48
CA LEU A 68 4.95 -8.09 -6.87
C LEU A 68 4.61 -9.58 -6.91
N ARG A 69 3.49 -9.95 -6.30
CA ARG A 69 2.90 -11.29 -6.50
C ARG A 69 2.73 -11.57 -7.99
N GLU A 70 3.03 -12.79 -8.41
CA GLU A 70 3.11 -13.17 -9.81
C GLU A 70 1.83 -12.88 -10.62
N SER A 71 0.66 -13.17 -10.05
CA SER A 71 -0.65 -12.86 -10.63
C SER A 71 -0.81 -11.37 -10.92
N ASN A 72 -0.42 -10.51 -9.97
CA ASN A 72 -0.48 -9.06 -10.16
C ASN A 72 0.45 -8.60 -11.29
N VAL A 73 1.62 -9.23 -11.45
CA VAL A 73 2.57 -8.85 -12.53
C VAL A 73 1.97 -9.14 -13.90
N ALA A 74 1.31 -10.28 -14.06
CA ALA A 74 0.64 -10.62 -15.32
C ALA A 74 -0.41 -9.57 -15.72
N ASP A 75 -1.25 -9.15 -14.78
CA ASP A 75 -2.28 -8.13 -15.02
C ASP A 75 -1.66 -6.76 -15.36
N ILE A 76 -0.58 -6.36 -14.67
CA ILE A 76 0.12 -5.10 -14.95
C ILE A 76 0.73 -5.11 -16.35
N VAL A 77 1.32 -6.22 -16.78
CA VAL A 77 1.88 -6.36 -18.14
C VAL A 77 0.79 -6.28 -19.21
N ALA A 78 -0.37 -6.89 -18.97
CA ALA A 78 -1.52 -6.78 -19.85
C ALA A 78 -2.01 -5.32 -19.97
N ILE A 79 -2.13 -4.61 -18.85
CA ILE A 79 -2.51 -3.19 -18.83
C ILE A 79 -1.49 -2.35 -19.62
N GLY A 80 -0.19 -2.56 -19.39
CA GLY A 80 0.85 -1.82 -20.11
C GLY A 80 0.80 -2.05 -21.62
N ARG A 81 0.49 -3.28 -22.06
CA ARG A 81 0.29 -3.60 -23.48
C ARG A 81 -0.88 -2.82 -24.06
N GLU A 82 -2.04 -2.84 -23.40
CA GLU A 82 -3.21 -2.08 -23.85
C GLU A 82 -2.94 -0.57 -23.89
N MET A 83 -2.12 -0.06 -22.96
CA MET A 83 -1.70 1.34 -22.97
C MET A 83 -0.79 1.64 -24.17
N ASN A 84 0.18 0.78 -24.46
CA ASN A 84 1.06 0.95 -25.62
C ASN A 84 0.27 0.97 -26.94
N GLU A 85 -0.74 0.10 -27.08
CA GLU A 85 -1.65 0.09 -28.25
C GLU A 85 -2.41 1.41 -28.43
N ARG A 86 -2.62 2.15 -27.34
CA ARG A 86 -3.26 3.48 -27.33
C ARG A 86 -2.25 4.63 -27.42
N GLY A 87 -0.96 4.34 -27.58
CA GLY A 87 0.11 5.34 -27.62
C GLY A 87 0.50 5.90 -26.25
N TRP A 88 0.20 5.19 -25.17
CA TRP A 88 0.57 5.55 -23.79
C TRP A 88 1.63 4.60 -23.24
N ILE A 89 2.47 5.12 -22.34
CA ILE A 89 3.48 4.34 -21.63
C ILE A 89 3.10 4.34 -20.15
N LEU A 90 2.98 3.14 -19.57
CA LEU A 90 2.74 2.98 -18.15
C LEU A 90 4.04 3.28 -17.39
N LYS A 91 3.98 4.22 -16.43
CA LYS A 91 5.07 4.49 -15.51
C LYS A 91 4.79 3.85 -14.15
N ILE A 92 5.62 2.91 -13.75
CA ILE A 92 5.60 2.28 -12.44
C ILE A 92 6.40 3.16 -11.49
N GLU A 93 5.69 3.78 -10.55
CA GLU A 93 6.34 4.55 -9.49
C GLU A 93 6.91 3.59 -8.45
N ASP A 94 6.17 2.58 -8.00
CA ASP A 94 6.63 1.72 -6.90
C ASP A 94 6.12 0.29 -7.02
N GLY A 95 6.74 -0.62 -6.28
CA GLY A 95 6.37 -2.03 -6.19
C GLY A 95 6.32 -2.51 -4.74
N PHE A 96 7.11 -3.53 -4.43
CA PHE A 96 7.26 -4.07 -3.08
C PHE A 96 8.05 -3.12 -2.18
N ARG A 97 7.60 -2.98 -0.92
CA ARG A 97 8.34 -2.31 0.14
C ARG A 97 8.69 -3.28 1.25
N SER A 98 9.96 -3.34 1.60
CA SER A 98 10.40 -4.13 2.76
C SER A 98 9.96 -3.48 4.08
N LEU A 99 9.99 -4.26 5.17
CA LEU A 99 9.77 -3.73 6.51
C LEU A 99 10.77 -2.64 6.89
N GLU A 100 11.99 -2.70 6.38
CA GLU A 100 13.00 -1.67 6.58
C GLU A 100 12.63 -0.37 5.87
N MET A 101 12.20 -0.44 4.61
CA MET A 101 11.71 0.72 3.87
C MET A 101 10.53 1.37 4.58
N GLN A 102 9.54 0.55 4.93
CA GLN A 102 8.33 1.03 5.59
C GLN A 102 8.66 1.59 6.98
N GLY A 103 9.51 0.91 7.75
CA GLY A 103 9.97 1.35 9.06
C GLY A 103 10.69 2.69 9.03
N THR A 104 11.51 2.93 8.00
CA THR A 104 12.21 4.20 7.84
C THR A 104 11.24 5.34 7.48
N LEU A 105 10.24 5.07 6.64
CA LEU A 105 9.20 6.07 6.29
C LEU A 105 8.36 6.48 7.49
N VAL A 106 7.87 5.53 8.28
CA VAL A 106 6.94 5.80 9.39
C VAL A 106 7.62 6.43 10.60
N ARG A 107 8.95 6.35 10.71
CA ARG A 107 9.75 6.94 11.79
C ARG A 107 10.27 8.34 11.48
N LYS A 108 9.92 8.91 10.33
CA LYS A 108 10.27 10.30 10.01
C LYS A 108 9.70 11.25 11.07
N PRO A 109 10.48 12.21 11.58
CA PRO A 109 10.02 13.16 12.59
C PRO A 109 8.72 13.86 12.18
N GLU A 110 8.61 14.28 10.91
CA GLU A 110 7.41 14.96 10.42
C GLU A 110 6.13 14.09 10.47
N VAL A 111 6.27 12.76 10.35
CA VAL A 111 5.14 11.83 10.48
C VAL A 111 4.69 11.75 11.92
N PHE A 112 5.63 11.65 12.86
CA PHE A 112 5.33 11.65 14.29
C PHE A 112 4.65 12.95 14.70
N ASP A 113 5.21 14.10 14.31
CA ASP A 113 4.67 15.42 14.63
C ASP A 113 3.25 15.59 14.07
N ALA A 114 3.00 15.14 12.84
CA ALA A 114 1.68 15.18 12.23
C ALA A 114 0.66 14.30 12.96
N VAL A 115 1.07 13.14 13.48
CA VAL A 115 0.19 12.28 14.29
C VAL A 115 -0.09 12.93 15.64
N VAL A 116 0.93 13.44 16.33
CA VAL A 116 0.75 14.11 17.64
C VAL A 116 -0.18 15.31 17.52
N GLN A 117 -0.05 16.12 16.47
CA GLN A 117 -0.94 17.26 16.23
C GLN A 117 -2.42 16.85 16.11
N LYS A 118 -2.72 15.65 15.59
CA LYS A 118 -4.10 15.14 15.53
C LYS A 118 -4.62 14.64 16.88
N CYS A 119 -3.74 14.38 17.84
CA CYS A 119 -4.09 13.90 19.18
C CYS A 119 -4.25 15.04 20.19
N ILE A 120 -3.77 16.25 19.88
CA ILE A 120 -3.94 17.44 20.73
C ILE A 120 -5.29 18.06 20.38
N TRP A 121 -6.23 18.02 21.32
CA TRP A 121 -7.57 18.61 21.25
C TRP A 121 -7.59 20.03 21.82
#